data_AF-A0A661K2A1-F1
#
_entry.id   AF-A0A661K2A1-F1
#
_cell.length_a   1.000
_cell.length_b   1.000
_cell.length_c   1.000
_cell.angle_alpha   90.00
_cell.angle_beta   90.00
_cell.angle_gamma   90.00
#
_symmetry.space_group_name_H-M   'P 1'
#
loop_
_entity.id
_entity.type
_entity.pdbx_description
1 polymer ?
#
loop_
_entity_poly.entity_id
_entity_poly.type
_entity_poly.pdbx_seq_one_letter_code
_entity_poly.pdbx_strand_id
1 'polypeptide(L)'
;MFKKYRHIHFVGIGGIGMSGIAELLINLGYSVSGSDVKESDITRRLERHGARVYIGHRAEQIEGADVVVVSSAIPPTNPEVVAAQKTAKIPVIKRAEMLAELMRLKYAILVAGAHGKTTTTSMIATVLTR
;
A
#
# COMPACT_ATOMS: atom_id res chain seq x y z
N MET A 1 5.60 10.88 -11.15
CA MET A 1 4.34 10.76 -10.39
C MET A 1 4.52 11.05 -8.89
N PHE A 2 5.48 10.41 -8.22
CA PHE A 2 5.72 10.52 -6.77
C PHE A 2 6.01 11.89 -6.14
N LYS A 3 6.64 12.84 -6.86
CA LYS A 3 6.92 14.18 -6.28
C LYS A 3 5.65 14.97 -5.89
N LYS A 4 4.48 14.59 -6.42
CA LYS A 4 3.18 15.27 -6.21
C LYS A 4 2.29 14.59 -5.16
N TYR A 5 2.50 13.31 -4.87
CA TYR A 5 1.64 12.52 -3.99
C TYR A 5 2.37 12.25 -2.67
N ARG A 6 2.06 13.06 -1.66
CA ARG A 6 2.67 12.97 -0.32
C ARG A 6 1.87 12.06 0.61
N HIS A 7 0.57 11.90 0.37
CA HIS A 7 -0.30 11.07 1.20
C HIS A 7 -0.97 9.97 0.38
N ILE A 8 -0.68 8.72 0.74
CA ILE A 8 -1.26 7.53 0.11
C ILE A 8 -2.19 6.84 1.10
N HIS A 9 -3.43 6.59 0.67
CA HIS A 9 -4.42 5.85 1.44
C HIS A 9 -4.61 4.44 0.90
N PHE A 10 -4.53 3.43 1.76
CA PHE A 10 -4.69 2.01 1.40
C PHE A 10 -6.04 1.48 1.86
N VAL A 11 -6.85 0.93 0.94
CA VAL A 11 -8.08 0.20 1.31
C VAL A 11 -7.74 -1.28 1.46
N GLY A 12 -7.89 -1.82 2.68
CA GLY A 12 -7.43 -3.17 3.05
C GLY A 12 -5.92 -3.21 3.33
N ILE A 13 -5.44 -2.27 4.14
CA ILE A 13 -4.00 -2.06 4.41
C ILE A 13 -3.34 -3.25 5.12
N GLY A 14 -4.09 -4.04 5.88
CA GLY A 14 -3.63 -5.24 6.59
C GLY A 14 -3.41 -6.46 5.69
N GLY A 15 -3.74 -6.38 4.39
CA GLY A 15 -3.46 -7.45 3.45
C GLY A 15 -1.96 -7.75 3.31
N ILE A 16 -1.60 -9.03 3.13
CA ILE A 16 -0.19 -9.50 3.04
C ILE A 16 0.62 -8.74 1.99
N GLY A 17 0.04 -8.49 0.81
CA GLY A 17 0.71 -7.75 -0.26
C GLY A 17 0.59 -6.22 -0.16
N MET A 18 -0.29 -5.71 0.70
CA MET A 18 -0.55 -4.27 0.87
C MET A 18 0.33 -3.69 1.97
N SER A 19 0.39 -4.36 3.11
CA SER A 19 1.14 -3.94 4.29
C SER A 19 2.63 -3.74 4.03
N GLY A 20 3.27 -4.63 3.27
CA GLY A 20 4.68 -4.46 2.89
C GLY A 20 4.94 -3.22 2.01
N ILE A 21 3.99 -2.88 1.13
CA ILE A 21 4.07 -1.67 0.29
C ILE A 21 3.88 -0.43 1.17
N ALA A 22 2.88 -0.44 2.05
CA ALA A 22 2.60 0.64 2.99
C ALA A 22 3.81 0.93 3.89
N GLU A 23 4.41 -0.12 4.47
CA GLU A 23 5.60 -0.01 5.34
C GLU A 23 6.81 0.57 4.59
N LEU A 24 7.05 0.13 3.35
CA LEU A 24 8.12 0.69 2.53
C LEU A 24 7.91 2.17 2.24
N LEU A 25 6.67 2.61 1.99
CA LEU A 25 6.36 4.02 1.75
C LEU A 25 6.58 4.90 2.98
N ILE A 26 6.22 4.40 4.16
CA ILE A 26 6.53 5.06 5.43
C ILE A 26 8.04 5.27 5.56
N ASN A 27 8.83 4.21 5.31
CA ASN A 27 10.30 4.29 5.36
C ASN A 27 10.90 5.24 4.31
N LEU A 28 10.21 5.46 3.19
CA LEU A 28 10.59 6.43 2.17
C LEU A 28 10.11 7.87 2.49
N GLY A 29 9.46 8.09 3.63
CA GLY A 29 9.03 9.39 4.13
C GLY A 29 7.67 9.86 3.58
N TYR A 30 6.85 8.97 3.03
CA TYR A 30 5.48 9.31 2.63
C TYR A 30 4.54 9.26 3.82
N SER A 31 3.50 10.11 3.79
CA SER A 31 2.36 9.97 4.69
C SER A 31 1.52 8.79 4.22
N VAL A 32 1.24 7.86 5.13
CA VAL A 32 0.45 6.66 4.83
C VAL A 32 -0.73 6.58 5.77
N SER A 33 -1.91 6.39 5.19
CA SER A 33 -3.09 5.98 5.93
C SER A 33 -3.71 4.75 5.29
N GLY A 34 -4.65 4.11 5.98
CA GLY A 34 -5.43 3.06 5.37
C GLY A 34 -6.54 2.53 6.26
N SER A 35 -7.46 1.81 5.64
CA SER A 35 -8.58 1.16 6.29
C SER A 35 -8.42 -0.36 6.24
N ASP A 36 -8.97 -1.06 7.23
CA ASP A 36 -9.17 -2.51 7.15
C ASP A 36 -10.46 -2.92 7.85
N VAL A 37 -10.99 -4.10 7.52
CA VAL A 37 -12.23 -4.62 8.10
C VAL A 37 -12.05 -4.93 9.59
N LYS A 38 -10.86 -5.38 9.98
CA LYS A 38 -10.56 -5.77 11.36
C LYS A 38 -9.15 -5.38 11.75
N GLU A 39 -8.97 -5.15 13.04
CA GLU A 39 -7.64 -4.99 13.62
C GLU A 39 -6.86 -6.31 13.57
N SER A 40 -5.55 -6.20 13.38
CA SER A 40 -4.60 -7.31 13.37
C SER A 40 -3.23 -6.88 13.86
N ASP A 41 -2.32 -7.84 14.05
CA ASP A 41 -0.92 -7.51 14.36
C ASP A 41 -0.24 -6.69 13.27
N ILE A 42 -0.65 -6.87 12.00
CA ILE A 42 -0.15 -6.11 10.85
C ILE A 42 -0.60 -4.65 10.95
N THR A 43 -1.87 -4.40 11.22
CA THR A 43 -2.39 -3.02 11.33
C THR A 43 -1.75 -2.30 12.53
N ARG A 44 -1.67 -2.96 13.69
CA ARG A 44 -0.98 -2.41 14.87
C ARG A 44 0.49 -2.11 14.59
N ARG A 45 1.17 -2.99 13.85
CA ARG A 45 2.56 -2.77 13.46
C ARG A 45 2.67 -1.53 12.59
N LEU A 46 1.83 -1.37 11.58
CA LEU A 46 1.85 -0.19 10.70
C LEU A 46 1.58 1.10 11.48
N GLU A 47 0.64 1.10 12.42
CA GLU A 47 0.40 2.26 13.30
C GLU A 47 1.65 2.62 14.11
N ARG A 48 2.34 1.63 14.69
CA ARG A 48 3.62 1.86 15.40
C ARG A 48 4.71 2.43 14.51
N HIS A 49 4.66 2.17 13.19
CA HIS A 49 5.62 2.73 12.24
C HIS A 49 5.19 4.11 11.72
N GLY A 50 4.01 4.62 12.11
CA GLY A 50 3.54 5.96 11.77
C GLY A 50 2.40 6.00 10.74
N ALA A 51 1.81 4.86 10.39
CA ALA A 51 0.60 4.85 9.56
C ALA A 51 -0.63 5.32 10.38
N ARG A 52 -1.55 6.03 9.74
CA ARG A 52 -2.89 6.24 10.30
C ARG A 52 -3.82 5.12 9.85
N VAL A 53 -4.18 4.20 10.74
CA VAL A 53 -5.06 3.07 10.40
C VAL A 53 -6.48 3.30 10.91
N TYR A 54 -7.47 2.94 10.10
CA TYR A 54 -8.88 2.96 10.46
C TYR A 54 -9.46 1.55 10.41
N ILE A 55 -10.31 1.23 11.40
CA ILE A 55 -11.10 0.00 11.37
C ILE A 55 -12.51 0.29 10.82
N GLY A 56 -12.93 -0.54 9.87
CA GLY A 56 -14.11 -0.35 9.04
C GLY A 56 -13.89 0.68 7.93
N HIS A 57 -14.73 0.60 6.89
CA HIS A 57 -14.62 1.45 5.70
C HIS A 57 -15.59 2.63 5.74
N ARG A 58 -15.08 3.85 5.60
CA ARG A 58 -15.90 5.09 5.60
C ARG A 58 -15.36 6.11 4.62
N ALA A 59 -16.24 6.82 3.93
CA ALA A 59 -15.89 7.75 2.85
C ALA A 59 -14.91 8.84 3.30
N GLU A 60 -15.03 9.32 4.55
CA GLU A 60 -14.24 10.42 5.10
C GLU A 60 -12.78 10.00 5.40
N GLN A 61 -12.47 8.70 5.41
CA GLN A 61 -11.13 8.20 5.74
C GLN A 61 -10.08 8.53 4.66
N ILE A 62 -10.53 8.81 3.43
CA ILE A 62 -9.68 9.23 2.32
C ILE A 62 -9.39 10.74 2.32
N GLU A 63 -9.88 11.50 3.30
CA GLU A 63 -9.65 12.94 3.36
C GLU A 63 -8.14 13.28 3.37
N GLY A 64 -7.77 14.19 2.47
CA GLY A 64 -6.39 14.61 2.27
C GLY A 64 -5.51 13.57 1.58
N ALA A 65 -6.04 12.43 1.13
CA ALA A 65 -5.29 11.47 0.33
C ALA A 65 -5.04 12.03 -1.08
N ASP A 66 -3.81 11.88 -1.55
CA ASP A 66 -3.44 12.24 -2.91
C ASP A 66 -3.69 11.09 -3.90
N VAL A 67 -3.73 9.86 -3.40
CA VAL A 67 -3.99 8.62 -4.16
C VAL A 67 -4.55 7.56 -3.23
N VAL A 68 -5.47 6.75 -3.76
CA VAL A 68 -6.02 5.57 -3.08
C VAL A 68 -5.50 4.30 -3.76
N VAL A 69 -4.98 3.38 -2.95
CA VAL A 69 -4.46 2.09 -3.40
C VAL A 69 -5.39 0.98 -2.94
N VAL A 70 -5.85 0.16 -3.87
CA VAL A 70 -6.75 -0.97 -3.60
C VAL A 70 -6.11 -2.31 -3.93
N SER A 71 -6.47 -3.33 -3.15
CA SER A 71 -6.22 -4.71 -3.54
C SER A 71 -7.30 -5.22 -4.50
N SER A 72 -7.09 -6.38 -5.12
CA SER A 72 -8.10 -7.03 -5.95
C SER A 72 -9.33 -7.51 -5.18
N ALA A 73 -9.26 -7.58 -3.85
CA ALA A 73 -10.36 -8.00 -3.00
C ALA A 73 -11.30 -6.85 -2.62
N ILE A 74 -10.94 -5.59 -2.93
CA ILE A 74 -11.76 -4.43 -2.61
C ILE A 74 -12.80 -4.22 -3.72
N PRO A 75 -14.11 -4.30 -3.42
CA PRO A 75 -15.15 -4.09 -4.41
C PRO A 75 -15.23 -2.61 -4.82
N PRO A 76 -15.65 -2.31 -6.06
CA PRO A 76 -15.88 -0.93 -6.50
C PRO A 76 -16.94 -0.18 -5.67
N THR A 77 -17.81 -0.91 -4.97
CA THR A 77 -18.86 -0.36 -4.09
C THR A 77 -18.35 0.06 -2.72
N ASN A 78 -17.06 -0.17 -2.40
CA ASN A 78 -16.47 0.28 -1.15
C ASN A 78 -16.61 1.81 -1.02
N PRO A 79 -17.07 2.33 0.13
CA PRO A 79 -17.36 3.75 0.30
C PRO A 79 -16.14 4.66 0.07
N GLU A 80 -14.93 4.21 0.42
CA GLU A 80 -13.69 4.96 0.18
C GLU A 80 -13.35 5.02 -1.32
N VAL A 81 -13.54 3.91 -2.04
CA VAL A 81 -13.32 3.85 -3.49
C VAL A 81 -14.31 4.76 -4.22
N VAL A 82 -15.59 4.69 -3.85
CA VAL A 82 -16.64 5.54 -4.41
C VAL A 82 -16.35 7.01 -4.10
N ALA A 83 -15.94 7.35 -2.88
CA ALA A 83 -15.59 8.71 -2.49
C ALA A 83 -14.39 9.25 -3.27
N ALA A 84 -13.35 8.43 -3.46
CA ALA A 84 -12.18 8.78 -4.25
C ALA A 84 -12.55 9.03 -5.71
N GLN A 85 -13.36 8.17 -6.33
CA GLN A 85 -13.80 8.33 -7.72
C GLN A 85 -14.68 9.57 -7.94
N LYS A 86 -15.55 9.89 -6.98
CA LYS A 86 -16.37 11.12 -7.02
C LYS A 86 -15.52 12.38 -6.87
N THR A 87 -14.43 12.28 -6.14
CA THR A 87 -13.48 13.37 -5.96
C THR A 87 -12.54 13.40 -7.15
N ALA A 88 -12.80 14.29 -8.13
CA ALA A 88 -12.07 14.36 -9.40
C ALA A 88 -10.52 14.51 -9.32
N LYS A 89 -9.94 14.56 -8.12
CA LYS A 89 -8.51 14.74 -7.84
C LYS A 89 -7.83 13.52 -7.22
N ILE A 90 -8.55 12.49 -6.78
CA ILE A 90 -7.96 11.34 -6.07
C ILE A 90 -8.00 10.10 -6.97
N PRO A 91 -6.92 9.77 -7.69
CA PRO A 91 -6.86 8.54 -8.48
C PRO A 91 -6.93 7.31 -7.58
N VAL A 92 -7.63 6.29 -8.07
CA VAL A 92 -7.65 4.94 -7.47
C VAL A 92 -6.78 4.03 -8.33
N ILE A 93 -5.71 3.46 -7.76
CA ILE A 93 -4.79 2.57 -8.46
C ILE A 93 -4.73 1.20 -7.79
N LYS A 94 -4.37 0.17 -8.56
CA LYS A 94 -4.21 -1.17 -8.01
C LYS A 94 -2.86 -1.32 -7.30
N ARG A 95 -2.81 -2.24 -6.33
CA ARG A 95 -1.58 -2.70 -5.66
C ARG A 95 -0.40 -2.94 -6.62
N ALA A 96 -0.67 -3.58 -7.77
CA ALA A 96 0.38 -3.93 -8.73
C ALA A 96 0.98 -2.69 -9.41
N GLU A 97 0.15 -1.68 -9.69
CA GLU A 97 0.60 -0.40 -10.25
C GLU A 97 1.44 0.35 -9.22
N MET A 98 1.02 0.37 -7.96
CA MET A 98 1.80 0.99 -6.89
C MET A 98 3.17 0.32 -6.70
N LEU A 99 3.22 -1.02 -6.77
CA LEU A 99 4.47 -1.76 -6.72
C LEU A 99 5.38 -1.43 -7.92
N ALA A 100 4.84 -1.38 -9.13
CA ALA A 100 5.60 -1.02 -10.34
C ALA A 100 6.19 0.39 -10.23
N GLU A 101 5.43 1.32 -9.68
CA GLU A 101 5.87 2.69 -9.41
C GLU A 101 7.01 2.71 -8.37
N LEU A 102 6.92 1.94 -7.28
CA LEU A 102 8.00 1.79 -6.30
C LEU A 102 9.28 1.21 -6.92
N MET A 103 9.17 0.25 -7.84
CA MET A 103 10.32 -0.33 -8.53
C MET A 103 11.09 0.69 -9.37
N ARG A 104 10.48 1.82 -9.76
CA ARG A 104 11.17 2.92 -10.46
C ARG A 104 12.02 3.80 -9.55
N LEU A 105 11.84 3.72 -8.22
CA LEU A 105 12.53 4.58 -7.25
C LEU A 105 13.91 4.07 -6.84
N LYS A 106 14.19 2.79 -7.06
CA LYS A 106 15.41 2.11 -6.61
C LYS A 106 15.87 1.11 -7.66
N TYR A 107 17.12 0.66 -7.54
CA TYR A 107 17.56 -0.52 -8.27
C TYR A 107 16.74 -1.73 -7.81
N ALA A 108 16.04 -2.37 -8.74
CA ALA A 108 15.06 -3.42 -8.46
C ALA A 108 15.49 -4.75 -9.09
N ILE A 109 15.40 -5.82 -8.31
CA ILE A 109 15.62 -7.20 -8.77
C ILE A 109 14.26 -7.90 -8.81
N LEU A 110 13.83 -8.32 -10.01
CA LEU A 110 12.59 -9.06 -10.19
C LEU A 110 12.85 -10.57 -10.09
N VAL A 111 12.17 -11.23 -9.16
CA VAL A 111 12.18 -12.69 -9.03
C VAL A 111 10.84 -13.26 -9.49
N ALA A 112 10.84 -13.91 -10.67
CA ALA A 112 9.66 -14.52 -11.28
C ALA A 112 9.72 -16.05 -11.26
N GLY A 113 8.59 -16.71 -11.56
CA GLY A 113 8.47 -18.18 -11.64
C GLY A 113 7.26 -18.74 -10.90
N ALA A 114 6.84 -19.97 -11.20
CA ALA A 114 5.73 -20.62 -10.51
C ALA A 114 6.07 -20.93 -9.04
N HIS A 115 7.28 -21.44 -8.81
CA HIS A 115 7.79 -21.84 -7.49
C HIS A 115 9.11 -21.13 -7.16
N GLY A 116 9.56 -21.20 -5.89
CA GLY A 116 10.87 -20.70 -5.47
C GLY A 116 11.01 -19.18 -5.28
N LYS A 117 10.05 -18.36 -5.74
CA LYS A 117 10.12 -16.89 -5.67
C LYS A 117 10.49 -16.33 -4.29
N THR A 118 9.77 -16.74 -3.24
CA THR A 118 9.98 -16.24 -1.87
C THR A 118 11.34 -16.64 -1.33
N THR A 119 11.74 -17.89 -1.54
CA THR A 119 13.05 -18.41 -1.11
C THR A 119 14.18 -17.69 -1.82
N THR A 120 14.14 -17.60 -3.15
CA THR A 120 15.15 -16.91 -3.95
C THR A 120 15.23 -15.42 -3.59
N THR A 121 14.10 -14.74 -3.40
CA THR A 121 14.07 -13.33 -2.96
C THR A 121 14.78 -13.17 -1.61
N SER A 122 14.53 -14.07 -0.66
CA SER A 122 15.14 -14.02 0.67
C SER A 122 16.65 -14.29 0.63
N MET A 123 17.09 -15.23 -0.21
CA MET A 123 18.51 -15.52 -0.41
C MET A 123 19.25 -14.33 -1.03
N ILE A 124 18.68 -13.73 -2.08
CA ILE A 124 19.24 -12.53 -2.73
C ILE A 124 19.35 -11.39 -1.72
N ALA A 125 18.28 -11.13 -0.95
CA ALA A 125 18.30 -10.10 0.09
C ALA A 125 19.41 -10.36 1.11
N THR A 126 19.54 -11.59 1.60
CA THR A 126 20.57 -11.97 2.59
C THR A 126 21.99 -11.73 2.07
N VAL A 127 22.25 -12.07 0.81
CA VAL A 127 23.57 -11.89 0.18
C VAL A 127 23.90 -10.41 0.00
N LEU A 128 22.93 -9.58 -0.37
CA LEU A 128 23.14 -8.14 -0.61
C LEU A 128 23.22 -7.30 0.67
N THR A 129 22.71 -7.80 1.80
CA THR A 129 22.77 -7.11 3.10
C THR A 129 23.99 -7.47 3.94
N ARG A 130 24.84 -8.38 3.46
CA ARG A 130 26.15 -8.70 4.05
C ARG A 130 27.25 -7.95 3.33
#